data_AF-F7NKF4-F1
#
_entry.id   AF-F7NKF4-F1
#
_cell.length_a   1.000
_cell.length_b   1.000
_cell.length_c   1.000
_cell.angle_alpha   90.00
_cell.angle_beta   90.00
_cell.angle_gamma   90.00
#
_symmetry.space_group_name_H-M   'P 1'
#
loop_
_entity.id
_entity.type
_entity.pdbx_description
1 polymer ?
#
loop_
_entity_poly.entity_id
_entity_poly.type
_entity_poly.pdbx_seq_one_letter_code
_entity_poly.pdbx_strand_id
1 'polypeptide(L)'
;MKCSKCSTALNGNEKFCAECGTPVPKPEPKMPEPQEKISSIMTMSQAAKFMKVSRCQIYVLIKNDGLPYFWLGKRRRFIKDELLAWSKNRQVSA
;
A
#
# COMPACT_ATOMS: atom_id res chain seq x y z
N MET A 1 2.62 -31.92 4.96
CA MET A 1 1.43 -31.65 5.79
C MET A 1 0.81 -33.00 6.14
N LYS A 2 0.24 -33.21 7.33
CA LYS A 2 -0.41 -34.49 7.68
C LYS A 2 -1.94 -34.34 7.61
N CYS A 3 -2.63 -35.41 7.24
CA CYS A 3 -4.09 -35.43 7.26
C CYS A 3 -4.62 -35.29 8.70
N SER A 4 -5.57 -34.41 8.93
CA SER A 4 -6.16 -34.20 10.26
C SER A 4 -6.96 -35.40 10.80
N LYS A 5 -7.34 -36.35 9.94
CA LYS A 5 -8.16 -37.51 10.32
C LYS A 5 -7.35 -38.80 10.53
N CYS A 6 -6.46 -39.15 9.60
CA CYS A 6 -5.69 -40.39 9.66
C CYS A 6 -4.19 -40.17 9.93
N SER A 7 -3.74 -38.92 10.06
CA SER A 7 -2.32 -38.56 10.25
C SER A 7 -1.35 -38.98 9.14
N THR A 8 -1.84 -39.52 8.02
CA THR A 8 -1.03 -39.85 6.83
C THR A 8 -0.35 -38.61 6.26
N ALA A 9 0.88 -38.78 5.75
CA ALA A 9 1.60 -37.73 5.06
C ALA A 9 0.91 -37.38 3.73
N LEU A 10 0.55 -36.11 3.55
CA LEU A 10 -0.05 -35.58 2.33
C LEU A 10 1.02 -34.92 1.47
N ASN A 11 1.01 -35.24 0.17
CA ASN A 11 1.78 -34.50 -0.82
C ASN A 11 1.05 -33.17 -1.07
N GLY A 12 1.78 -32.04 -0.99
CA GLY A 12 1.20 -30.70 -0.81
C GLY A 12 0.22 -30.17 -1.87
N ASN A 13 -0.15 -30.96 -2.88
CA ASN A 13 -1.09 -30.62 -3.95
C ASN A 13 -2.34 -31.54 -4.02
N GLU A 14 -2.52 -32.46 -3.07
CA GLU A 14 -3.67 -33.36 -3.04
C GLU A 14 -4.94 -32.64 -2.56
N LYS A 15 -6.06 -32.80 -3.29
CA LYS A 15 -7.38 -32.25 -2.91
C LYS A 15 -8.07 -33.07 -1.81
N PHE A 16 -7.75 -34.36 -1.74
CA PHE A 16 -8.29 -35.33 -0.78
C PHE A 16 -7.16 -36.25 -0.30
N CYS A 17 -7.24 -36.72 0.93
CA CYS A 17 -6.33 -37.73 1.44
C CYS A 17 -6.55 -39.08 0.75
N ALA A 18 -5.50 -39.68 0.19
CA ALA A 18 -5.56 -40.97 -0.51
C ALA A 18 -6.02 -42.14 0.38
N GLU A 19 -5.75 -42.08 1.70
CA GLU A 19 -6.06 -43.18 2.63
C GLU A 19 -7.47 -43.11 3.21
N CYS A 20 -7.97 -41.90 3.53
CA CYS A 20 -9.23 -41.75 4.27
C CYS A 20 -10.26 -40.88 3.56
N GLY A 21 -9.97 -40.42 2.34
CA GLY A 21 -10.87 -39.61 1.51
C GLY A 21 -11.20 -38.22 2.06
N THR A 22 -10.58 -37.81 3.16
CA THR A 22 -10.90 -36.52 3.81
C THR A 22 -10.37 -35.36 2.96
N PRO A 23 -11.19 -34.32 2.67
CA PRO A 23 -10.75 -33.17 1.90
C PRO A 23 -9.60 -32.45 2.61
N VAL A 24 -8.56 -32.14 1.86
CA VAL A 24 -7.39 -31.40 2.35
C VAL A 24 -7.67 -29.91 2.11
N PRO A 25 -7.62 -29.05 3.14
CA PRO A 25 -7.75 -27.62 2.93
C PRO A 25 -6.61 -27.16 2.02
N LYS A 26 -6.95 -26.68 0.83
CA LYS A 26 -5.98 -26.09 -0.09
C LYS A 26 -5.39 -24.86 0.60
N PRO A 27 -4.05 -24.70 0.67
CA PRO A 27 -3.50 -23.42 1.07
C PRO A 27 -4.02 -22.39 0.08
N GLU A 28 -4.82 -21.44 0.56
CA GLU A 28 -5.23 -20.32 -0.26
C GLU A 28 -3.94 -19.68 -0.79
N PRO A 29 -3.77 -19.54 -2.11
CA PRO A 29 -2.68 -18.76 -2.62
C PRO A 29 -2.88 -17.38 -2.04
N LYS A 30 -2.02 -16.98 -1.09
CA LYS A 30 -1.89 -15.58 -0.72
C LYS A 30 -1.54 -14.90 -2.03
N MET A 31 -2.52 -14.28 -2.68
CA MET A 31 -2.26 -13.34 -3.74
C MET A 31 -1.15 -12.44 -3.21
N PRO A 32 -0.04 -12.27 -3.93
CA PRO A 32 0.89 -11.24 -3.54
C PRO A 32 0.06 -9.97 -3.44
N GLU A 33 0.04 -9.38 -2.24
CA GLU A 33 -0.52 -8.05 -2.02
C GLU A 33 -0.05 -7.18 -3.18
N PRO A 34 -0.92 -6.37 -3.81
CA PRO A 34 -0.54 -5.52 -4.92
C PRO A 34 0.73 -4.76 -4.55
N GLN A 35 1.89 -5.20 -5.04
CA GLN A 35 3.14 -4.51 -4.82
C GLN A 35 3.06 -3.28 -5.72
N GLU A 36 2.44 -2.22 -5.22
CA GLU A 36 2.35 -0.90 -5.83
C GLU A 36 3.76 -0.30 -5.96
N LYS A 37 4.54 -0.77 -6.93
CA LYS A 37 5.81 -0.18 -7.32
C LYS A 37 5.59 0.80 -8.47
N ILE A 38 5.06 1.98 -8.11
CA ILE A 38 5.43 3.26 -8.75
C ILE A 38 5.68 4.22 -7.60
N SER A 39 6.89 4.11 -7.06
CA SER A 39 7.37 4.72 -5.83
C SER A 39 7.44 6.24 -5.90
N SER A 40 6.93 6.88 -4.85
CA SER A 40 7.12 8.29 -4.47
C SER A 40 6.33 9.38 -5.20
N ILE A 41 5.80 9.23 -6.42
CA ILE A 41 5.06 10.32 -7.07
C ILE A 41 3.55 10.25 -6.77
N MET A 42 3.02 11.28 -6.12
CA MET A 42 1.63 11.39 -5.72
C MET A 42 0.88 12.45 -6.53
N THR A 43 -0.40 12.18 -6.75
CA THR A 43 -1.38 13.16 -7.25
C THR A 43 -1.85 14.09 -6.12
N MET A 44 -2.54 15.18 -6.48
CA MET A 44 -3.16 16.10 -5.52
C MET A 44 -4.04 15.39 -4.48
N SER A 45 -4.90 14.46 -4.93
CA SER A 45 -5.81 13.73 -4.05
C SER A 45 -5.07 12.79 -3.11
N GLN A 46 -4.00 12.16 -3.59
CA GLN A 46 -3.17 11.29 -2.76
C GLN A 46 -2.38 12.13 -1.74
N ALA A 47 -1.80 13.26 -2.13
CA ALA A 47 -1.11 14.17 -1.22
C ALA A 47 -2.04 14.73 -0.12
N ALA A 48 -3.27 15.10 -0.48
CA ALA A 48 -4.31 15.52 0.47
C ALA A 48 -4.61 14.42 1.50
N LYS A 49 -4.86 13.19 1.02
CA LYS A 49 -5.09 12.04 1.89
C LYS A 49 -3.87 11.74 2.79
N PHE A 50 -2.67 11.83 2.23
CA PHE A 50 -1.43 11.55 2.94
C PHE A 50 -1.19 12.54 4.09
N MET A 51 -1.40 13.84 3.83
CA MET A 51 -1.27 14.88 4.86
C MET A 51 -2.52 15.03 5.74
N LYS A 52 -3.57 14.24 5.50
CA LYS A 52 -4.87 14.31 6.22
C LYS A 52 -5.50 15.70 6.20
N VAL A 53 -5.42 16.39 5.06
CA VAL A 53 -6.00 17.72 4.83
C VAL A 53 -6.96 17.71 3.66
N SER A 54 -7.79 18.75 3.55
CA SER A 54 -8.66 18.93 2.39
C SER A 54 -7.87 19.25 1.11
N ARG A 55 -8.45 18.95 -0.06
CA ARG A 55 -7.84 19.33 -1.35
C ARG A 55 -7.64 20.84 -1.49
N CYS A 56 -8.54 21.65 -0.93
CA CYS A 56 -8.41 23.12 -0.92
C CYS A 56 -7.21 23.57 -0.09
N GLN A 57 -6.99 22.95 1.08
CA GLN A 57 -5.80 23.26 1.88
C GLN A 57 -4.52 23.00 1.11
N ILE A 58 -4.41 21.93 0.32
CA ILE A 58 -3.21 21.73 -0.54
C ILE A 58 -2.94 22.93 -1.44
N TYR A 59 -3.97 23.53 -2.05
CA TYR A 59 -3.78 24.74 -2.87
C TYR A 59 -3.30 25.94 -2.04
N VAL A 60 -3.82 26.10 -0.83
CA VAL A 60 -3.37 27.15 0.10
C VAL A 60 -1.92 26.93 0.51
N LEU A 61 -1.55 25.69 0.83
CA LEU A 61 -0.18 25.30 1.21
C LEU A 61 0.83 25.56 0.08
N ILE A 62 0.44 25.33 -1.17
CA ILE A 62 1.26 25.66 -2.34
C ILE A 62 1.45 27.18 -2.48
N LYS A 63 0.40 27.96 -2.23
CA LYS A 63 0.43 29.41 -2.43
C LYS A 63 1.15 30.15 -1.30
N ASN A 64 0.94 29.74 -0.06
CA ASN A 64 1.33 30.52 1.13
C ASN A 64 2.54 29.93 1.86
N ASP A 65 2.65 28.60 1.93
CA ASP A 65 3.67 27.90 2.75
C ASP A 65 4.74 27.20 1.90
N GLY A 66 4.69 27.34 0.57
CA GLY A 66 5.69 26.79 -0.34
C GLY A 66 5.74 25.26 -0.40
N LEU A 67 4.59 24.58 -0.24
CA LEU A 67 4.53 23.11 -0.34
C LEU A 67 5.23 22.60 -1.61
N PRO A 68 6.23 21.70 -1.52
CA PRO A 68 6.99 21.23 -2.68
C PRO A 68 6.10 20.50 -3.68
N TYR A 69 6.17 20.92 -4.93
CA TYR A 69 5.52 20.24 -6.05
C TYR A 69 6.34 20.44 -7.33
N PHE A 70 6.14 19.55 -8.28
CA PHE A 70 6.67 19.71 -9.63
C PHE A 70 5.57 19.55 -10.67
N TRP A 71 5.81 20.10 -11.86
CA TRP A 71 4.89 20.01 -12.98
C TRP A 71 5.13 18.72 -13.75
N LEU A 72 4.07 17.97 -13.99
CA LEU A 72 4.05 16.85 -14.93
C LEU A 72 2.95 17.15 -15.96
N GLY A 73 3.36 17.83 -17.05
CA GLY A 73 2.46 18.47 -17.99
C GLY A 73 1.62 19.56 -17.30
N LYS A 74 0.29 19.50 -17.46
CA LYS A 74 -0.65 20.47 -16.86
C LYS A 74 -1.00 20.18 -15.39
N ARG A 75 -0.49 19.09 -14.82
CA ARG A 75 -0.88 18.64 -13.48
C ARG A 75 0.30 18.78 -12.52
N ARG A 76 0.01 19.22 -11.30
CA ARG A 76 0.98 19.21 -10.19
C ARG A 76 1.14 17.79 -9.63
N ARG A 77 2.37 17.45 -9.29
CA ARG A 77 2.78 16.18 -8.70
C ARG A 77 3.66 16.43 -7.50
N PHE A 78 3.67 15.45 -6.61
CA PHE A 78 4.30 15.55 -5.30
C PHE A 78 5.22 14.35 -5.10
N ILE A 79 6.42 14.58 -4.60
CA ILE A 79 7.32 13.50 -4.19
C ILE A 79 7.07 13.23 -2.69
N LYS A 80 6.79 11.98 -2.34
CA LYS A 80 6.45 11.57 -0.97
C LYS A 80 7.52 11.99 0.05
N ASP A 81 8.79 11.80 -0.31
CA ASP A 81 9.92 12.08 0.58
C ASP A 81 10.08 13.58 0.85
N GLU A 82 9.94 14.41 -0.19
CA GLU A 82 9.93 15.87 -0.07
C GLU A 82 8.74 16.37 0.75
N LEU A 83 7.55 15.79 0.52
CA LEU A 83 6.34 16.14 1.26
C LEU A 83 6.50 15.84 2.76
N LEU A 84 7.12 14.69 3.08
CA LEU A 84 7.40 14.29 4.45
C LEU A 84 8.44 15.21 5.10
N ALA A 85 9.53 15.53 4.40
CA ALA A 85 10.57 16.43 4.89
C ALA A 85 10.01 17.84 5.17
N TRP A 86 9.22 18.38 4.24
CA TRP A 86 8.57 19.68 4.41
C TRP A 86 7.58 19.67 5.59
N SER A 87 6.79 18.61 5.75
CA SER A 87 5.83 18.48 6.85
C SER A 87 6.52 18.47 8.21
N LYS A 88 7.65 17.77 8.34
CA LYS A 88 8.45 17.74 9.58
C LYS A 88 8.97 19.13 9.95
N ASN A 89 9.52 19.86 8.98
CA ASN A 89 10.08 21.19 9.25
C ASN A 89 9.00 22.19 9.71
N ARG A 90 7.76 22.05 9.24
CA ARG A 90 6.64 22.88 9.66
C ARG A 90 6.23 22.65 11.12
N GLN A 91 6.34 21.42 11.63
CA GLN A 91 6.00 21.11 13.03
C GLN A 91 6.99 21.71 14.03
N VAL A 92 8.19 22.09 13.61
CA VAL A 92 9.24 22.64 14.49
C VAL A 92 9.10 24.16 14.68
N SER A 93 8.29 24.82 13.84
CA SER A 93 8.09 26.28 13.85
C SER A 93 6.83 26.75 14.59
N ALA A 94 6.15 25.85 15.31
CA ALA A 94 4.98 26.14 16.15
C ALA A 94 5.34 25.87 17.62
#